data_AF-A0A9X3IVK9-F1
#
_entry.id   AF-A0A9X3IVK9-F1
#
_cell.length_a   1.000
_cell.length_b   1.000
_cell.length_c   1.000
_cell.angle_alpha   90.00
_cell.angle_beta   90.00
_cell.angle_gamma   90.00
#
_symmetry.space_group_name_H-M   'P 1'
#
loop_
_entity.id
_entity.type
_entity.pdbx_description
1 polymer ?
#
loop_
_entity_poly.entity_id
_entity_poly.type
_entity_poly.pdbx_seq_one_letter_code
_entity_poly.pdbx_strand_id
1 'polypeptide(L)'
;MPQTTSSSVGRVAGVTVPLFSLRSEQSWGIGEIGDLPAFAAFIAKAGISLIQVLPLNEISIGNTSPYAALSAFGIDPMFISLGPVVDLQHLSTRDVLGASGVAALAAAKKRATIDYDAVRQLKRKALVAGLKRFVEHELAAGAGKSPRARAFLEFCDAQRHWLPDYALYRAIKDAHQGAAWWQWEDPLRERDRAALRAVQARHAETILYYEYVQWLAHAQWAAARGELKKLGVELMGDLPFMVDRDSADVWVHRGEFRMDMSVGVPADQFDEDGQDWGLPPYHWRIMAAGDPDFAWLRRRAAYSATLYDRFRIDHLVGFYRTYMRPYEKRRDARGKLVPGTFDPPTEPEQLAHGEKVIGAIMASAGERGPSSSPRTSARSPPTSAPRCTSSAPPATRS
;
A
#
# COMPACT_ATOMS: atom_id res chain seq x y z
N MET A 1 22.27 -19.91 26.05
CA MET A 1 21.20 -20.37 25.15
C MET A 1 19.89 -19.75 25.65
N PRO A 2 19.38 -18.65 25.06
CA PRO A 2 18.07 -18.15 25.43
C PRO A 2 17.03 -19.12 24.89
N GLN A 3 16.26 -19.72 25.80
CA GLN A 3 15.13 -20.57 25.46
C GLN A 3 14.05 -19.70 24.79
N THR A 4 13.80 -19.97 23.52
CA THR A 4 12.61 -19.48 22.82
C THR A 4 11.41 -20.18 23.45
N THR A 5 10.69 -19.48 24.33
CA THR A 5 9.38 -19.90 24.79
C THR A 5 8.47 -19.97 23.56
N SER A 6 8.21 -21.19 23.08
CA SER A 6 7.13 -21.48 22.15
C SER A 6 5.82 -21.10 22.85
N SER A 7 5.34 -19.88 22.62
CA SER A 7 3.94 -19.57 22.89
C SER A 7 3.15 -20.41 21.89
N SER A 8 2.43 -21.41 22.38
CA SER A 8 1.51 -22.16 21.54
C SER A 8 0.51 -21.16 20.95
N VAL A 9 0.65 -20.85 19.66
CA VAL A 9 -0.34 -20.07 18.94
C VAL A 9 -1.63 -20.89 19.01
N GLY A 10 -2.60 -20.43 19.81
CA GLY A 10 -3.88 -21.10 19.95
C GLY A 10 -4.56 -21.25 18.59
N ARG A 11 -5.59 -22.11 18.52
CA ARG A 11 -6.39 -22.25 17.30
C ARG A 11 -7.12 -20.92 17.03
N VAL A 12 -6.91 -20.36 15.84
CA VAL A 12 -7.58 -19.14 15.37
C VAL A 12 -8.48 -19.48 14.18
N ALA A 13 -9.69 -18.92 14.16
CA ALA A 13 -10.60 -18.94 13.01
C ALA A 13 -10.70 -17.53 12.41
N GLY A 14 -10.78 -17.45 11.08
CA GLY A 14 -10.87 -16.20 10.36
C GLY A 14 -11.80 -16.24 9.15
N VAL A 15 -12.18 -15.06 8.66
CA VAL A 15 -12.97 -14.89 7.43
C VAL A 15 -12.14 -14.15 6.41
N THR A 16 -12.01 -14.71 5.20
CA THR A 16 -11.47 -13.98 4.05
C THR A 16 -12.59 -13.20 3.38
N VAL A 17 -12.45 -11.89 3.31
CA VAL A 17 -13.41 -11.01 2.66
C VAL A 17 -12.65 -9.93 1.87
N PRO A 18 -12.85 -9.83 0.55
CA PRO A 18 -12.36 -8.67 -0.20
C PRO A 18 -13.04 -7.41 0.33
N LEU A 19 -12.28 -6.38 0.68
CA LEU A 19 -12.84 -5.15 1.25
C LEU A 19 -13.93 -4.56 0.36
N PHE A 20 -13.70 -4.54 -0.96
CA PHE A 20 -14.65 -4.04 -1.94
C PHE A 20 -16.01 -4.77 -1.92
N SER A 21 -16.07 -6.00 -1.40
CA SER A 21 -17.29 -6.82 -1.35
C SER A 21 -18.18 -6.53 -0.14
N LEU A 22 -17.68 -5.80 0.88
CA LEU A 22 -18.52 -5.39 2.00
C LEU A 22 -19.63 -4.45 1.52
N ARG A 23 -20.77 -4.48 2.22
CA ARG A 23 -21.89 -3.57 1.98
C ARG A 23 -22.37 -2.96 3.27
N SER A 24 -22.63 -1.67 3.22
CA SER A 24 -23.26 -0.91 4.30
C SER A 24 -24.19 0.15 3.72
N GLU A 25 -25.06 0.69 4.56
CA GLU A 25 -25.95 1.79 4.19
C GLU A 25 -25.19 3.09 3.96
N GLN A 26 -23.99 3.23 4.55
CA GLN A 26 -23.16 4.42 4.51
C GLN A 26 -22.29 4.47 3.26
N SER A 27 -21.85 3.31 2.76
CA SER A 27 -20.89 3.22 1.66
C SER A 27 -21.44 3.66 0.31
N TRP A 28 -20.52 4.10 -0.55
CA TRP A 28 -20.83 4.68 -1.87
C TRP A 28 -20.86 3.64 -2.98
N GLY A 29 -21.46 2.47 -2.73
CA GLY A 29 -21.63 1.40 -3.74
C GLY A 29 -20.47 0.41 -3.84
N ILE A 30 -19.53 0.46 -2.91
CA ILE A 30 -18.42 -0.47 -2.72
C ILE A 30 -18.14 -0.60 -1.23
N GLY A 31 -17.57 -1.71 -0.75
CA GLY A 31 -17.09 -1.76 0.63
C GLY A 31 -15.91 -0.82 0.87
N GLU A 32 -15.90 -0.16 2.03
CA GLU A 32 -14.99 0.92 2.40
C GLU A 32 -14.27 0.62 3.71
N ILE A 33 -13.19 1.34 4.01
CA ILE A 33 -12.40 1.16 5.25
C ILE A 33 -13.30 1.31 6.50
N GLY A 34 -14.27 2.24 6.46
CA GLY A 34 -15.23 2.45 7.54
C GLY A 34 -16.18 1.28 7.81
N ASP A 35 -16.30 0.31 6.89
CA ASP A 35 -17.15 -0.87 7.07
C ASP A 35 -16.47 -1.96 7.92
N LEU A 36 -15.13 -1.96 7.99
CA LEU A 36 -14.35 -2.99 8.68
C LEU A 36 -14.68 -3.12 10.17
N PRO A 37 -14.81 -2.03 10.97
CA PRO A 37 -15.13 -2.16 12.40
C PRO A 37 -16.49 -2.82 12.65
N ALA A 38 -17.50 -2.49 11.85
CA ALA A 38 -18.83 -3.09 11.98
C ALA A 38 -18.80 -4.58 11.61
N PHE A 39 -18.08 -4.94 10.53
CA PHE A 39 -17.88 -6.32 10.14
C PHE A 39 -17.09 -7.12 11.19
N ALA A 40 -16.04 -6.52 11.76
CA ALA A 40 -15.27 -7.12 12.85
C ALA A 40 -16.14 -7.38 14.09
N ALA A 41 -16.97 -6.42 14.48
CA ALA A 41 -17.90 -6.58 15.61
C ALA A 41 -18.94 -7.68 15.34
N PHE A 42 -19.35 -7.87 14.08
CA PHE A 42 -20.25 -8.95 13.69
C PHE A 42 -19.59 -10.32 13.84
N ILE A 43 -18.39 -10.53 13.27
CA ILE A 43 -17.71 -11.84 13.33
C ILE A 43 -17.20 -12.18 14.74
N ALA A 44 -16.83 -11.16 15.54
CA ALA A 44 -16.37 -11.34 16.91
C ALA A 44 -17.46 -11.99 17.80
N LYS A 45 -18.74 -11.72 17.53
CA LYS A 45 -19.88 -12.38 18.22
C LYS A 45 -19.92 -13.89 17.99
N ALA A 46 -19.32 -14.37 16.90
CA ALA A 46 -19.19 -15.80 16.58
C ALA A 46 -17.86 -16.40 17.07
N GLY A 47 -17.04 -15.66 17.83
CA GLY A 47 -15.73 -16.12 18.29
C GLY A 47 -14.65 -16.14 17.20
N ILE A 48 -14.91 -15.50 16.04
CA ILE A 48 -13.94 -15.35 14.96
C ILE A 48 -13.07 -14.12 15.25
N SER A 49 -11.75 -14.29 15.18
CA SER A 49 -10.78 -13.27 15.62
C SER A 49 -9.76 -12.88 14.54
N LEU A 50 -10.04 -13.20 13.27
CA LEU A 50 -9.18 -12.86 12.14
C LEU A 50 -10.00 -12.46 10.92
N ILE A 51 -9.65 -11.33 10.30
CA ILE A 51 -10.14 -10.92 8.98
C ILE A 51 -8.97 -11.00 8.01
N GLN A 52 -9.13 -11.72 6.91
CA GLN A 52 -8.21 -11.62 5.78
C GLN A 52 -8.81 -10.76 4.68
N VAL A 53 -8.08 -9.74 4.22
CA VAL A 53 -8.46 -8.91 3.08
C VAL A 53 -7.57 -9.23 1.87
N LEU A 54 -8.11 -8.97 0.68
CA LEU A 54 -7.32 -8.93 -0.55
C LEU A 54 -6.45 -7.66 -0.59
N PRO A 55 -5.50 -7.54 -1.55
CA PRO A 55 -4.69 -6.34 -1.67
C PRO A 55 -5.55 -5.07 -1.80
N LEU A 56 -5.11 -4.01 -1.13
CA LEU A 56 -5.83 -2.73 -1.04
C LEU A 56 -5.34 -1.70 -2.04
N ASN A 57 -4.35 -2.06 -2.84
CA ASN A 57 -3.56 -1.14 -3.61
C ASN A 57 -4.37 -0.50 -4.74
N GLU A 58 -4.03 0.74 -5.12
CA GLU A 58 -4.71 1.41 -6.23
C GLU A 58 -4.50 0.66 -7.54
N ILE A 59 -5.57 0.46 -8.32
CA ILE A 59 -5.54 -0.21 -9.63
C ILE A 59 -5.95 0.77 -10.75
N SER A 60 -5.49 0.51 -11.97
CA SER A 60 -5.81 1.35 -13.13
C SER A 60 -7.31 1.36 -13.45
N ILE A 61 -7.77 2.44 -14.11
CA ILE A 61 -9.13 2.51 -14.68
C ILE A 61 -9.31 1.38 -15.69
N GLY A 62 -10.48 0.73 -15.69
CA GLY A 62 -10.77 -0.44 -16.51
C GLY A 62 -10.19 -1.75 -15.97
N ASN A 63 -9.36 -1.72 -14.93
CA ASN A 63 -8.91 -2.91 -14.21
C ASN A 63 -9.77 -3.15 -12.96
N THR A 64 -9.97 -4.42 -12.61
CA THR A 64 -10.70 -4.85 -11.41
C THR A 64 -9.92 -5.83 -10.55
N SER A 65 -8.73 -6.26 -11.00
CA SER A 65 -7.89 -7.20 -10.26
C SER A 65 -7.09 -6.47 -9.18
N PRO A 66 -7.23 -6.84 -7.89
CA PRO A 66 -6.43 -6.25 -6.82
C PRO A 66 -4.94 -6.58 -6.91
N TYR A 67 -4.55 -7.51 -7.80
CA TYR A 67 -3.15 -7.90 -8.04
C TYR A 67 -2.47 -7.07 -9.14
N ALA A 68 -3.19 -6.11 -9.73
CA ALA A 68 -2.68 -5.19 -10.77
C ALA A 68 -2.45 -3.79 -10.20
N ALA A 69 -1.64 -3.73 -9.14
CA ALA A 69 -1.40 -2.51 -8.38
C ALA A 69 -0.55 -1.49 -9.15
N LEU A 70 -1.03 -0.24 -9.22
CA LEU A 70 -0.28 0.94 -9.68
C LEU A 70 0.83 1.34 -8.70
N SER A 71 0.72 0.91 -7.44
CA SER A 71 1.84 0.92 -6.52
C SER A 71 1.72 -0.14 -5.44
N ALA A 72 2.86 -0.69 -5.00
CA ALA A 72 2.92 -1.60 -3.85
C ALA A 72 2.57 -0.93 -2.50
N PHE A 73 2.52 0.41 -2.44
CA PHE A 73 2.39 1.17 -1.20
C PHE A 73 1.07 1.93 -1.06
N GLY A 74 0.59 2.55 -2.15
CA GLY A 74 -0.62 3.39 -2.11
C GLY A 74 -1.90 2.56 -1.93
N ILE A 75 -2.78 2.96 -1.00
CA ILE A 75 -4.13 2.40 -0.82
C ILE A 75 -5.06 3.00 -1.88
N ASP A 76 -5.94 2.21 -2.50
CA ASP A 76 -6.88 2.72 -3.49
C ASP A 76 -7.83 3.75 -2.84
N PRO A 77 -7.86 5.00 -3.33
CA PRO A 77 -8.76 6.03 -2.80
C PRO A 77 -10.25 5.65 -2.86
N MET A 78 -10.63 4.64 -3.66
CA MET A 78 -12.00 4.10 -3.67
C MET A 78 -12.42 3.56 -2.31
N PHE A 79 -11.49 3.18 -1.43
CA PHE A 79 -11.80 2.62 -0.12
C PHE A 79 -12.02 3.67 0.96
N ILE A 80 -11.75 4.95 0.68
CA ILE A 80 -11.98 6.03 1.64
C ILE A 80 -13.48 6.15 1.92
N SER A 81 -13.86 6.08 3.20
CA SER A 81 -15.21 6.41 3.64
C SER A 81 -15.39 7.92 3.70
N LEU A 82 -16.32 8.44 2.90
CA LEU A 82 -16.47 9.89 2.73
C LEU A 82 -17.18 10.59 3.89
N GLY A 83 -18.06 9.88 4.61
CA GLY A 83 -18.81 10.46 5.75
C GLY A 83 -17.91 11.03 6.86
N PRO A 84 -16.87 10.29 7.31
CA PRO A 84 -15.92 10.78 8.31
C PRO A 84 -14.92 11.85 7.81
N VAL A 85 -14.88 12.18 6.51
CA VAL A 85 -13.93 13.18 5.99
C VAL A 85 -14.38 14.58 6.41
N VAL A 86 -13.63 15.19 7.33
CA VAL A 86 -13.91 16.53 7.89
C VAL A 86 -14.13 17.57 6.80
N ASP A 87 -13.34 17.52 5.73
CA ASP A 87 -13.43 18.48 4.62
C ASP A 87 -14.71 18.33 3.77
N LEU A 88 -15.51 17.30 4.01
CA LEU A 88 -16.80 17.07 3.35
C LEU A 88 -17.99 17.34 4.27
N GLN A 89 -17.82 17.47 5.59
CA GLN A 89 -18.93 17.55 6.55
C GLN A 89 -19.82 18.79 6.37
N HIS A 90 -19.29 19.87 5.78
CA HIS A 90 -20.03 21.10 5.49
C HIS A 90 -20.49 21.22 4.04
N LEU A 91 -20.24 20.19 3.23
CA LEU A 91 -20.61 20.17 1.82
C LEU A 91 -21.80 19.22 1.65
N SER A 92 -22.89 19.71 1.06
CA SER A 92 -23.96 18.80 0.71
C SER A 92 -23.55 17.94 -0.47
N THR A 93 -23.93 16.65 -0.44
CA THR A 93 -23.69 15.73 -1.56
C THR A 93 -24.30 16.28 -2.86
N ARG A 94 -25.40 17.02 -2.79
CA ARG A 94 -26.04 17.64 -3.95
C ARG A 94 -25.23 18.81 -4.52
N ASP A 95 -24.62 19.63 -3.69
CA ASP A 95 -23.79 20.75 -4.17
C ASP A 95 -22.50 20.23 -4.82
N VAL A 96 -21.92 19.19 -4.24
CA VAL A 96 -20.69 18.58 -4.76
C VAL A 96 -20.97 17.77 -6.02
N LEU A 97 -21.96 16.89 -6.01
CA LEU A 97 -22.19 15.94 -7.10
C LEU A 97 -23.17 16.44 -8.16
N GLY A 98 -24.06 17.38 -7.83
CA GLY A 98 -25.21 17.75 -8.66
C GLY A 98 -26.32 16.70 -8.61
N ALA A 99 -27.48 17.01 -9.21
CA ALA A 99 -28.63 16.10 -9.22
C ALA A 99 -28.34 14.77 -9.93
N SER A 100 -27.62 14.81 -11.06
CA SER A 100 -27.22 13.61 -11.80
C SER A 100 -26.25 12.74 -11.00
N GLY A 101 -25.28 13.35 -10.31
CA GLY A 101 -24.33 12.62 -9.48
C GLY A 101 -24.98 11.98 -8.25
N VAL A 102 -25.97 12.64 -7.63
CA VAL A 102 -26.78 12.04 -6.55
C VAL A 102 -27.58 10.84 -7.07
N ALA A 103 -28.19 10.96 -8.25
CA ALA A 103 -28.90 9.84 -8.88
C ALA A 103 -27.96 8.67 -9.22
N ALA A 104 -26.78 8.97 -9.75
CA ALA A 104 -25.74 7.97 -10.06
C ALA A 104 -25.25 7.26 -8.79
N LEU A 105 -25.03 8.00 -7.68
CA LEU A 105 -24.68 7.41 -6.38
C LEU A 105 -25.78 6.49 -5.87
N ALA A 106 -27.04 6.92 -5.92
CA ALA A 106 -28.17 6.09 -5.52
C ALA A 106 -28.29 4.81 -6.37
N ALA A 107 -28.00 4.90 -7.68
CA ALA A 107 -27.97 3.74 -8.56
C ALA A 107 -26.80 2.79 -8.21
N ALA A 108 -25.58 3.31 -8.02
CA ALA A 108 -24.41 2.52 -7.65
C ALA A 108 -24.63 1.73 -6.35
N LYS A 109 -25.21 2.36 -5.32
CA LYS A 109 -25.52 1.71 -4.03
C LYS A 109 -26.48 0.52 -4.15
N LYS A 110 -27.37 0.53 -5.15
CA LYS A 110 -28.40 -0.51 -5.35
C LYS A 110 -27.94 -1.67 -6.24
N ARG A 111 -26.80 -1.55 -6.95
CA ARG A 111 -26.37 -2.60 -7.88
C ARG A 111 -25.89 -3.85 -7.15
N ALA A 112 -26.19 -5.02 -7.72
CA ALA A 112 -25.71 -6.31 -7.25
C ALA A 112 -24.19 -6.48 -7.44
N THR A 113 -23.63 -5.87 -8.48
CA THR A 113 -22.19 -5.79 -8.76
C THR A 113 -21.67 -4.37 -8.57
N ILE A 114 -20.36 -4.22 -8.37
CA ILE A 114 -19.73 -2.91 -8.18
C ILE A 114 -19.56 -2.23 -9.54
N ASP A 115 -20.05 -0.99 -9.66
CA ASP A 115 -19.73 -0.12 -10.79
C ASP A 115 -18.48 0.71 -10.46
N TYR A 116 -17.31 0.13 -10.71
CA TYR A 116 -16.02 0.72 -10.33
C TYR A 116 -15.82 2.12 -10.91
N ASP A 117 -16.19 2.33 -12.18
CA ASP A 117 -15.99 3.62 -12.84
C ASP A 117 -16.90 4.69 -12.24
N ALA A 118 -18.19 4.38 -12.02
CA ALA A 118 -19.10 5.32 -11.38
C ALA A 118 -18.62 5.67 -9.96
N VAL A 119 -18.23 4.68 -9.16
CA VAL A 119 -17.73 4.90 -7.79
C VAL A 119 -16.48 5.76 -7.80
N ARG A 120 -15.49 5.46 -8.65
CA ARG A 120 -14.26 6.24 -8.79
C ARG A 120 -14.55 7.70 -9.16
N GLN A 121 -15.41 7.93 -10.15
CA GLN A 121 -15.76 9.27 -10.59
C GLN A 121 -16.47 10.08 -9.50
N LEU A 122 -17.46 9.49 -8.83
CA LEU A 122 -18.21 10.13 -7.74
C LEU A 122 -17.31 10.46 -6.56
N LYS A 123 -16.47 9.50 -6.12
CA LYS A 123 -15.55 9.71 -5.01
C LYS A 123 -14.47 10.73 -5.35
N ARG A 124 -13.89 10.69 -6.56
CA ARG A 124 -12.92 11.69 -7.02
C ARG A 124 -13.51 13.09 -6.99
N LYS A 125 -14.74 13.28 -7.48
CA LYS A 125 -15.42 14.59 -7.44
C LYS A 125 -15.57 15.12 -6.01
N ALA A 126 -15.96 14.25 -5.08
CA ALA A 126 -16.06 14.61 -3.67
C ALA A 126 -14.70 14.93 -3.05
N LEU A 127 -13.70 14.07 -3.23
CA LEU A 127 -12.36 14.25 -2.66
C LEU A 127 -11.65 15.49 -3.20
N VAL A 128 -11.87 15.89 -4.46
CA VAL A 128 -11.38 17.16 -5.01
C VAL A 128 -12.01 18.36 -4.30
N ALA A 129 -13.33 18.32 -4.04
CA ALA A 129 -13.99 19.36 -3.26
C ALA A 129 -13.47 19.41 -1.81
N GLY A 130 -13.21 18.25 -1.22
CA GLY A 130 -12.57 18.12 0.09
C GLY A 130 -11.16 18.72 0.11
N LEU A 131 -10.33 18.41 -0.89
CA LEU A 131 -8.99 19.00 -1.01
C LEU A 131 -9.05 20.52 -1.09
N LYS A 132 -9.96 21.07 -1.91
CA LYS A 132 -10.12 22.53 -2.02
C LYS A 132 -10.40 23.15 -0.64
N ARG A 133 -11.31 22.56 0.13
CA ARG A 133 -11.63 23.01 1.48
C ARG A 133 -10.44 22.84 2.44
N PHE A 134 -9.72 21.72 2.37
CA PHE A 134 -8.50 21.49 3.15
C PHE A 134 -7.44 22.55 2.87
N VAL A 135 -7.21 22.89 1.59
CA VAL A 135 -6.27 23.94 1.20
C VAL A 135 -6.70 25.30 1.76
N GLU A 136 -7.97 25.68 1.57
CA GLU A 136 -8.52 26.97 1.99
C GLU A 136 -8.49 27.18 3.51
N HIS A 137 -8.79 26.14 4.29
CA HIS A 137 -8.98 26.28 5.74
C HIS A 137 -7.80 25.78 6.57
N GLU A 138 -7.01 24.83 6.06
CA GLU A 138 -5.94 24.18 6.85
C GLU A 138 -4.55 24.61 6.36
N LEU A 139 -4.31 24.64 5.05
CA LEU A 139 -2.99 24.96 4.48
C LEU A 139 -2.77 26.47 4.26
N ALA A 140 -3.78 27.21 3.81
CA ALA A 140 -3.66 28.64 3.50
C ALA A 140 -3.34 29.51 4.73
N ALA A 141 -3.68 29.05 5.93
CA ALA A 141 -3.31 29.71 7.19
C ALA A 141 -1.80 29.66 7.49
N GLY A 142 -1.04 28.83 6.75
CA GLY A 142 0.39 28.58 6.89
C GLY A 142 0.67 27.17 7.38
N ALA A 143 1.62 26.48 6.70
CA ALA A 143 2.07 25.14 7.04
C ALA A 143 2.43 25.04 8.54
N GLY A 144 1.72 24.18 9.27
CA GLY A 144 1.97 23.91 10.69
C GLY A 144 1.09 24.65 11.70
N LYS A 145 0.20 25.56 11.27
CA LYS A 145 -0.75 26.25 12.19
C LYS A 145 -1.99 25.41 12.51
N SER A 146 -2.46 24.62 11.55
CA SER A 146 -3.50 23.63 11.78
C SER A 146 -2.90 22.29 12.24
N PRO A 147 -3.47 21.63 13.27
CA PRO A 147 -3.11 20.25 13.62
C PRO A 147 -3.26 19.28 12.44
N ARG A 148 -4.27 19.48 11.58
CA ARG A 148 -4.50 18.62 10.40
C ARG A 148 -3.48 18.88 9.30
N ALA A 149 -3.14 20.15 9.05
CA ALA A 149 -2.06 20.48 8.13
C ALA A 149 -0.72 19.88 8.59
N ARG A 150 -0.45 19.90 9.90
CA ARG A 150 0.75 19.26 10.47
C ARG A 150 0.73 17.74 10.29
N ALA A 151 -0.38 17.08 10.62
CA ALA A 151 -0.52 15.63 10.45
C ALA A 151 -0.37 15.19 8.98
N PHE A 152 -0.87 16.00 8.04
CA PHE A 152 -0.66 15.78 6.60
C PHE A 152 0.82 15.87 6.22
N LEU A 153 1.53 16.91 6.66
CA LEU A 153 2.96 17.07 6.36
C LEU A 153 3.82 15.99 7.02
N GLU A 154 3.50 15.59 8.25
CA GLU A 154 4.14 14.47 8.95
C GLU A 154 3.93 13.14 8.21
N PHE A 155 2.73 12.92 7.67
CA PHE A 155 2.46 11.78 6.80
C PHE A 155 3.32 11.82 5.53
N CYS A 156 3.35 12.96 4.83
CA CYS A 156 4.17 13.10 3.62
C CYS A 156 5.65 12.84 3.88
N ASP A 157 6.20 13.35 5.00
CA ASP A 157 7.59 13.08 5.37
C ASP A 157 7.83 11.60 5.75
N ALA A 158 6.92 11.00 6.52
CA ALA A 158 7.00 9.58 6.88
C ALA A 158 6.92 8.66 5.64
N GLN A 159 6.18 9.09 4.61
CA GLN A 159 5.98 8.34 3.37
C GLN A 159 6.86 8.82 2.19
N ARG A 160 7.87 9.67 2.45
CA ARG A 160 8.71 10.29 1.41
C ARG A 160 9.41 9.33 0.46
N HIS A 161 9.55 8.06 0.86
CA HIS A 161 10.25 7.03 0.11
C HIS A 161 9.45 6.46 -1.07
N TRP A 162 8.12 6.66 -1.13
CA TRP A 162 7.27 6.21 -2.23
C TRP A 162 6.25 7.27 -2.67
N LEU A 163 5.73 8.07 -1.73
CA LEU A 163 4.60 8.95 -1.98
C LEU A 163 4.86 9.99 -3.11
N PRO A 164 6.01 10.69 -3.15
CA PRO A 164 6.26 11.68 -4.20
C PRO A 164 6.29 11.07 -5.61
N ASP A 165 6.96 9.92 -5.76
CA ASP A 165 7.04 9.22 -7.05
C ASP A 165 5.68 8.66 -7.47
N TYR A 166 4.90 8.11 -6.54
CA TYR A 166 3.52 7.67 -6.79
C TYR A 166 2.62 8.84 -7.22
N ALA A 167 2.64 9.96 -6.49
CA ALA A 167 1.80 11.11 -6.79
C ALA A 167 2.17 11.75 -8.14
N LEU A 168 3.47 11.84 -8.44
CA LEU A 168 3.97 12.30 -9.74
C LEU A 168 3.57 11.36 -10.88
N TYR A 169 3.76 10.05 -10.70
CA TYR A 169 3.33 9.02 -11.65
C TYR A 169 1.83 9.15 -11.95
N ARG A 170 0.99 9.28 -10.92
CA ARG A 170 -0.46 9.41 -11.10
C ARG A 170 -0.84 10.71 -11.79
N ALA A 171 -0.17 11.82 -11.47
CA ALA A 171 -0.39 13.10 -12.16
C ALA A 171 -0.03 13.03 -13.65
N ILE A 172 1.10 12.41 -14.01
CA ILE A 172 1.49 12.20 -15.40
C ILE A 172 0.49 11.28 -16.10
N LYS A 173 0.13 10.17 -15.47
CA LYS A 173 -0.83 9.20 -16.00
C LYS A 173 -2.18 9.85 -16.30
N ASP A 174 -2.67 10.70 -15.40
CA ASP A 174 -3.92 11.44 -15.59
C ASP A 174 -3.81 12.46 -16.74
N ALA A 175 -2.69 13.18 -16.86
CA ALA A 175 -2.43 14.08 -17.97
C ALA A 175 -2.40 13.36 -19.33
N HIS A 176 -2.08 12.06 -19.32
CA HIS A 176 -2.06 11.18 -20.48
C HIS A 176 -3.30 10.28 -20.58
N GLN A 177 -4.42 10.65 -19.93
CA GLN A 177 -5.70 9.94 -20.03
C GLN A 177 -5.59 8.44 -19.69
N GLY A 178 -4.70 8.06 -18.79
CA GLY A 178 -4.49 6.67 -18.38
C GLY A 178 -3.51 5.87 -19.23
N ALA A 179 -2.83 6.48 -20.22
CA ALA A 179 -1.78 5.80 -20.98
C ALA A 179 -0.68 5.25 -20.08
N ALA A 180 -0.10 4.12 -20.50
CA ALA A 180 0.96 3.46 -19.74
C ALA A 180 2.27 4.24 -19.82
N TRP A 181 3.13 4.13 -18.81
CA TRP A 181 4.33 4.96 -18.73
C TRP A 181 5.31 4.80 -19.90
N TRP A 182 5.31 3.65 -20.58
CA TRP A 182 6.14 3.42 -21.76
C TRP A 182 5.60 4.11 -23.02
N GLN A 183 4.37 4.64 -22.98
CA GLN A 183 3.75 5.40 -24.07
C GLN A 183 3.92 6.91 -23.90
N TRP A 184 4.47 7.38 -22.78
CA TRP A 184 4.79 8.79 -22.57
C TRP A 184 5.99 9.21 -23.41
N GLU A 185 6.17 10.52 -23.59
CA GLU A 185 7.33 11.08 -24.25
C GLU A 185 8.64 10.64 -23.56
N ASP A 186 9.70 10.46 -24.36
CA ASP A 186 10.99 9.95 -23.92
C ASP A 186 11.52 10.62 -22.63
N PRO A 187 11.44 11.96 -22.44
CA PRO A 187 11.88 12.58 -21.18
C PRO A 187 11.11 12.13 -19.94
N LEU A 188 9.79 11.88 -20.04
CA LEU A 188 9.00 11.38 -18.91
C LEU A 188 9.15 9.88 -18.73
N ARG A 189 9.19 9.14 -19.84
CA ARG A 189 9.47 7.71 -19.84
C ARG A 189 10.81 7.44 -19.18
N GLU A 190 11.88 8.10 -19.60
CA GLU A 190 13.25 7.91 -19.08
C GLU A 190 13.54 8.70 -17.80
N ARG A 191 12.53 9.33 -17.20
CA ARG A 191 12.65 10.06 -15.93
C ARG A 191 13.73 11.16 -15.95
N ASP A 192 13.81 11.90 -17.05
CA ASP A 192 14.68 13.07 -17.14
C ASP A 192 14.34 14.08 -16.03
N ARG A 193 15.37 14.48 -15.26
CA ARG A 193 15.18 15.29 -14.05
C ARG A 193 14.57 16.66 -14.36
N ALA A 194 14.86 17.26 -15.52
CA ALA A 194 14.31 18.56 -15.87
C ALA A 194 12.85 18.44 -16.29
N ALA A 195 12.51 17.44 -17.10
CA ALA A 195 11.14 17.14 -17.50
C ALA A 195 10.25 16.83 -16.28
N LEU A 196 10.72 16.00 -15.34
CA LEU A 196 9.97 15.67 -14.12
C LEU A 196 9.71 16.91 -13.25
N ARG A 197 10.69 17.81 -13.10
CA ARG A 197 10.48 19.08 -12.38
C ARG A 197 9.46 19.99 -13.05
N ALA A 198 9.48 20.05 -14.38
CA ALA A 198 8.52 20.84 -15.15
C ALA A 198 7.09 20.31 -14.97
N VAL A 199 6.91 18.99 -15.03
CA VAL A 199 5.63 18.33 -14.74
C VAL A 199 5.19 18.59 -13.30
N GLN A 200 6.12 18.45 -12.33
CA GLN A 200 5.81 18.67 -10.92
C GLN A 200 5.28 20.09 -10.67
N ALA A 201 5.88 21.11 -11.30
CA ALA A 201 5.39 22.47 -11.23
C ALA A 201 4.03 22.64 -11.93
N ARG A 202 3.87 22.07 -13.13
CA ARG A 202 2.63 22.17 -13.93
C ARG A 202 1.43 21.47 -13.30
N HIS A 203 1.65 20.36 -12.61
CA HIS A 203 0.60 19.49 -12.07
C HIS A 203 0.60 19.45 -10.52
N ALA A 204 1.09 20.50 -9.88
CA ALA A 204 1.22 20.58 -8.42
C ALA A 204 -0.10 20.30 -7.68
N GLU A 205 -1.24 20.80 -8.18
CA GLU A 205 -2.55 20.55 -7.57
C GLU A 205 -2.96 19.07 -7.65
N THR A 206 -2.72 18.41 -8.80
CA THR A 206 -3.01 16.99 -8.97
C THR A 206 -2.10 16.12 -8.10
N ILE A 207 -0.82 16.49 -7.99
CA ILE A 207 0.13 15.81 -7.10
C ILE A 207 -0.35 15.93 -5.65
N LEU A 208 -0.70 17.15 -5.21
CA LEU A 208 -1.24 17.41 -3.88
C LEU A 208 -2.53 16.62 -3.62
N TYR A 209 -3.40 16.45 -4.62
CA TYR A 209 -4.57 15.59 -4.52
C TYR A 209 -4.20 14.15 -4.18
N TYR A 210 -3.23 13.57 -4.90
CA TYR A 210 -2.81 12.18 -4.64
C TYR A 210 -2.14 12.03 -3.27
N GLU A 211 -1.36 13.00 -2.82
CA GLU A 211 -0.81 13.03 -1.47
C GLU A 211 -1.93 13.09 -0.41
N TYR A 212 -2.90 13.98 -0.60
CA TYR A 212 -4.04 14.18 0.32
C TYR A 212 -4.91 12.93 0.45
N VAL A 213 -5.27 12.27 -0.66
CA VAL A 213 -6.10 11.06 -0.58
C VAL A 213 -5.34 9.88 0.03
N GLN A 214 -4.03 9.77 -0.19
CA GLN A 214 -3.22 8.77 0.50
C GLN A 214 -3.18 9.05 2.00
N TRP A 215 -3.02 10.31 2.43
CA TRP A 215 -3.10 10.68 3.85
C TRP A 215 -4.44 10.28 4.48
N LEU A 216 -5.56 10.61 3.82
CA LEU A 216 -6.89 10.23 4.29
C LEU A 216 -7.07 8.72 4.39
N ALA A 217 -6.68 7.97 3.35
CA ALA A 217 -6.81 6.52 3.32
C ALA A 217 -6.02 5.86 4.45
N HIS A 218 -4.77 6.28 4.67
CA HIS A 218 -3.93 5.74 5.74
C HIS A 218 -4.41 6.12 7.13
N ALA A 219 -4.91 7.35 7.32
CA ALA A 219 -5.51 7.77 8.59
C ALA A 219 -6.76 6.94 8.92
N GLN A 220 -7.64 6.71 7.95
CA GLN A 220 -8.81 5.85 8.14
C GLN A 220 -8.42 4.39 8.38
N TRP A 221 -7.42 3.88 7.65
CA TRP A 221 -6.92 2.52 7.82
C TRP A 221 -6.38 2.28 9.23
N ALA A 222 -5.54 3.19 9.73
CA ALA A 222 -5.01 3.13 11.09
C ALA A 222 -6.12 3.19 12.15
N ALA A 223 -7.13 4.05 11.95
CA ALA A 223 -8.27 4.14 12.85
C ALA A 223 -9.10 2.84 12.87
N ALA A 224 -9.42 2.28 11.69
CA ALA A 224 -10.16 1.03 11.58
C ALA A 224 -9.41 -0.14 12.26
N ARG A 225 -8.09 -0.24 12.05
CA ARG A 225 -7.24 -1.22 12.76
C ARG A 225 -7.27 -1.05 14.27
N GLY A 226 -7.26 0.19 14.75
CA GLY A 226 -7.42 0.51 16.17
C GLY A 226 -8.72 -0.08 16.74
N GLU A 227 -9.83 0.05 16.02
CA GLU A 227 -11.11 -0.53 16.42
C GLU A 227 -11.12 -2.07 16.37
N LEU A 228 -10.57 -2.67 15.31
CA LEU A 228 -10.43 -4.13 15.20
C LEU A 228 -9.64 -4.71 16.39
N LYS A 229 -8.54 -4.04 16.77
CA LYS A 229 -7.73 -4.44 17.93
C LYS A 229 -8.49 -4.38 19.25
N LYS A 230 -9.35 -3.37 19.46
CA LYS A 230 -10.21 -3.28 20.66
C LYS A 230 -11.20 -4.45 20.73
N LEU A 231 -11.60 -4.99 19.57
CA LEU A 231 -12.50 -6.14 19.46
C LEU A 231 -11.75 -7.49 19.53
N GLY A 232 -10.42 -7.49 19.67
CA GLY A 232 -9.63 -8.72 19.63
C GLY A 232 -9.60 -9.40 18.26
N VAL A 233 -9.87 -8.66 17.18
CA VAL A 233 -9.84 -9.17 15.80
C VAL A 233 -8.56 -8.71 15.13
N GLU A 234 -7.73 -9.65 14.67
CA GLU A 234 -6.53 -9.39 13.89
C GLU A 234 -6.87 -9.18 12.41
N LEU A 235 -6.06 -8.38 11.72
CA LEU A 235 -6.15 -8.11 10.30
C LEU A 235 -4.98 -8.75 9.54
N MET A 236 -5.31 -9.67 8.64
CA MET A 236 -4.39 -10.32 7.72
C MET A 236 -4.49 -9.70 6.33
N GLY A 237 -3.41 -9.09 5.87
CA GLY A 237 -3.28 -8.60 4.51
C GLY A 237 -2.88 -9.70 3.53
N ASP A 238 -2.65 -9.25 2.30
CA ASP A 238 -2.18 -10.07 1.20
C ASP A 238 -1.08 -9.28 0.48
N LEU A 239 0.10 -9.86 0.35
CA LEU A 239 1.26 -9.29 -0.32
C LEU A 239 1.36 -9.93 -1.71
N PRO A 240 0.89 -9.26 -2.79
CA PRO A 240 0.98 -9.78 -4.15
C PRO A 240 2.37 -10.26 -4.53
N PHE A 241 2.51 -11.26 -5.38
CA PHE A 241 3.84 -11.64 -5.85
C PHE A 241 4.50 -10.51 -6.66
N MET A 242 3.74 -9.83 -7.51
CA MET A 242 4.23 -8.79 -8.42
C MET A 242 3.42 -7.50 -8.28
N VAL A 243 3.92 -6.44 -8.92
CA VAL A 243 3.17 -5.21 -9.20
C VAL A 243 2.85 -5.15 -10.70
N ASP A 244 1.89 -4.31 -11.10
CA ASP A 244 1.61 -4.12 -12.52
C ASP A 244 2.85 -3.58 -13.25
N ARG A 245 3.03 -3.97 -14.52
CA ARG A 245 4.04 -3.40 -15.41
C ARG A 245 3.88 -1.88 -15.49
N ASP A 246 2.64 -1.42 -15.59
CA ASP A 246 2.28 -0.01 -15.60
C ASP A 246 2.02 0.48 -14.18
N SER A 247 3.09 0.61 -13.40
CA SER A 247 3.05 1.08 -12.02
C SER A 247 4.13 2.12 -11.75
N ALA A 248 3.93 2.93 -10.70
CA ALA A 248 4.95 3.83 -10.19
C ALA A 248 6.21 3.06 -9.79
N ASP A 249 6.04 1.89 -9.18
CA ASP A 249 7.14 1.01 -8.75
C ASP A 249 8.03 0.57 -9.92
N VAL A 250 7.45 0.05 -11.00
CA VAL A 250 8.24 -0.38 -12.18
C VAL A 250 8.81 0.83 -12.93
N TRP A 251 8.08 1.95 -13.00
CA TRP A 251 8.57 3.16 -13.63
C TRP A 251 9.81 3.73 -12.92
N VAL A 252 9.82 3.75 -11.58
CA VAL A 252 10.92 4.27 -10.76
C VAL A 252 12.08 3.27 -10.67
N HIS A 253 11.77 1.99 -10.45
CA HIS A 253 12.75 0.94 -10.19
C HIS A 253 12.97 0.04 -11.41
N ARG A 254 12.87 0.57 -12.63
CA ARG A 254 12.87 -0.22 -13.87
C ARG A 254 14.00 -1.25 -13.97
N GLY A 255 15.21 -0.91 -13.49
CA GLY A 255 16.37 -1.81 -13.50
C GLY A 255 16.23 -3.03 -12.60
N GLU A 256 15.32 -3.01 -11.62
CA GLU A 256 15.00 -4.14 -10.75
C GLU A 256 14.00 -5.12 -11.38
N PHE A 257 13.51 -4.84 -12.59
CA PHE A 257 12.56 -5.67 -13.32
C PHE A 257 13.07 -6.05 -14.71
N ARG A 258 12.72 -7.24 -15.18
CA ARG A 258 13.03 -7.77 -16.51
C ARG A 258 11.95 -7.35 -17.50
N MET A 259 12.14 -6.19 -18.13
CA MET A 259 11.17 -5.60 -19.06
C MET A 259 11.07 -6.32 -20.42
N ASP A 260 11.99 -7.25 -20.69
CA ASP A 260 12.02 -8.13 -21.87
C ASP A 260 11.24 -9.44 -21.68
N MET A 261 10.82 -9.74 -20.45
CA MET A 261 10.20 -10.99 -20.04
C MET A 261 8.85 -10.76 -19.37
N SER A 262 8.03 -11.81 -19.36
CA SER A 262 6.78 -11.88 -18.62
C SER A 262 6.73 -13.12 -17.72
N VAL A 263 6.19 -12.94 -16.52
CA VAL A 263 5.90 -14.01 -15.55
C VAL A 263 4.72 -14.83 -16.03
N GLY A 264 4.78 -16.13 -15.78
CA GLY A 264 3.68 -17.03 -16.05
C GLY A 264 3.73 -18.29 -15.21
N VAL A 265 2.97 -19.29 -15.65
CA VAL A 265 3.00 -20.66 -15.14
C VAL A 265 3.23 -21.60 -16.32
N PRO A 266 4.06 -22.65 -16.18
CA PRO A 266 4.20 -23.65 -17.23
C PRO A 266 2.86 -24.34 -17.52
N ALA A 267 2.77 -24.99 -18.67
CA ALA A 267 1.65 -25.84 -18.99
C ALA A 267 1.45 -26.91 -17.91
N ASP A 268 0.19 -27.19 -17.59
CA ASP A 268 -0.21 -28.22 -16.64
C ASP A 268 -1.42 -29.02 -17.17
N GLN A 269 -1.99 -29.87 -16.32
CA GLN A 269 -3.13 -30.72 -16.69
C GLN A 269 -4.44 -29.95 -16.93
N PHE A 270 -4.49 -28.66 -16.57
CA PHE A 270 -5.66 -27.79 -16.72
C PHE A 270 -5.47 -26.76 -17.84
N ASP A 271 -4.22 -26.41 -18.19
CA ASP A 271 -3.89 -25.50 -19.27
C ASP A 271 -2.66 -25.99 -20.07
N GLU A 272 -2.88 -26.43 -21.31
CA GLU A 272 -1.83 -26.98 -22.19
C GLU A 272 -0.81 -25.94 -22.69
N ASP A 273 -1.18 -24.66 -22.66
CA ASP A 273 -0.32 -23.54 -23.04
C ASP A 273 0.32 -22.86 -21.80
N GLY A 274 -0.21 -23.18 -20.60
CA GLY A 274 0.13 -22.50 -19.37
C GLY A 274 -0.37 -21.07 -19.35
N GLN A 275 0.05 -20.31 -18.33
CA GLN A 275 -0.43 -18.95 -18.14
C GLN A 275 0.66 -17.93 -18.43
N ASP A 276 0.27 -16.80 -18.99
CA ASP A 276 1.10 -15.62 -19.22
C ASP A 276 0.40 -14.44 -18.55
N TRP A 277 0.99 -13.94 -17.46
CA TRP A 277 0.34 -12.92 -16.62
C TRP A 277 0.63 -11.50 -17.10
N GLY A 278 1.52 -11.29 -18.07
CA GLY A 278 1.86 -9.95 -18.56
C GLY A 278 2.68 -9.10 -17.59
N LEU A 279 3.13 -9.67 -16.45
CA LEU A 279 3.86 -8.96 -15.40
C LEU A 279 5.38 -9.11 -15.58
N PRO A 280 6.20 -8.07 -15.37
CA PRO A 280 7.64 -8.14 -15.60
C PRO A 280 8.35 -8.83 -14.43
N PRO A 281 9.07 -9.96 -14.61
CA PRO A 281 9.71 -10.67 -13.51
C PRO A 281 10.78 -9.80 -12.83
N TYR A 282 11.09 -10.13 -11.57
CA TYR A 282 12.19 -9.48 -10.86
C TYR A 282 13.53 -9.76 -11.54
N HIS A 283 14.39 -8.75 -11.57
CA HIS A 283 15.79 -8.92 -11.97
C HIS A 283 16.61 -9.33 -10.74
N TRP A 284 16.51 -10.60 -10.34
CA TRP A 284 17.09 -11.12 -9.09
C TRP A 284 18.57 -10.77 -8.89
N ARG A 285 19.39 -10.86 -9.94
CA ARG A 285 20.81 -10.47 -9.90
C ARG A 285 21.02 -9.01 -9.49
N ILE A 286 20.20 -8.08 -10.01
CA ILE A 286 20.28 -6.65 -9.70
C ILE A 286 19.77 -6.40 -8.27
N MET A 287 18.63 -6.98 -7.92
CA MET A 287 18.06 -6.85 -6.57
C MET A 287 19.00 -7.39 -5.49
N ALA A 288 19.63 -8.55 -5.71
CA ALA A 288 20.56 -9.17 -4.77
C ALA A 288 21.89 -8.42 -4.62
N ALA A 289 22.25 -7.60 -5.62
CA ALA A 289 23.45 -6.76 -5.60
C ALA A 289 23.20 -5.36 -4.98
N GLY A 290 21.95 -5.03 -4.63
CA GLY A 290 21.62 -3.82 -3.89
C GLY A 290 22.19 -3.82 -2.48
N ASP A 291 22.24 -2.64 -1.86
CA ASP A 291 22.60 -2.46 -0.45
C ASP A 291 21.48 -1.71 0.29
N PRO A 292 20.70 -2.39 1.15
CA PRO A 292 20.76 -3.83 1.42
C PRO A 292 20.28 -4.66 0.23
N ASP A 293 20.59 -5.96 0.23
CA ASP A 293 20.08 -6.87 -0.79
C ASP A 293 18.55 -6.89 -0.79
N PHE A 294 17.94 -6.97 -1.97
CA PHE A 294 16.49 -6.95 -2.15
C PHE A 294 15.81 -5.72 -1.51
N ALA A 295 16.48 -4.56 -1.52
CA ALA A 295 16.03 -3.36 -0.82
C ALA A 295 14.55 -2.98 -1.08
N TRP A 296 14.07 -3.08 -2.33
CA TRP A 296 12.66 -2.77 -2.64
C TRP A 296 11.69 -3.79 -2.02
N LEU A 297 11.98 -5.09 -2.09
CA LEU A 297 11.17 -6.13 -1.43
C LEU A 297 11.17 -6.00 0.10
N ARG A 298 12.33 -5.69 0.68
CA ARG A 298 12.46 -5.40 2.12
C ARG A 298 11.58 -4.21 2.54
N ARG A 299 11.64 -3.10 1.80
CA ARG A 299 10.78 -1.93 2.05
C ARG A 299 9.30 -2.29 1.95
N ARG A 300 8.92 -3.05 0.93
CA ARG A 300 7.55 -3.50 0.71
C ARG A 300 7.03 -4.39 1.86
N ALA A 301 7.88 -5.28 2.37
CA ALA A 301 7.55 -6.14 3.51
C ALA A 301 7.41 -5.35 4.81
N ALA A 302 8.38 -4.47 5.10
CA ALA A 302 8.34 -3.57 6.25
C ALA A 302 7.10 -2.67 6.22
N TYR A 303 6.77 -2.12 5.04
CA TYR A 303 5.58 -1.31 4.85
C TYR A 303 4.29 -2.11 5.08
N SER A 304 4.20 -3.33 4.54
CA SER A 304 3.04 -4.21 4.74
C SER A 304 2.82 -4.52 6.23
N ALA A 305 3.89 -4.66 7.02
CA ALA A 305 3.80 -4.82 8.47
C ALA A 305 3.24 -3.57 9.21
N THR A 306 3.28 -2.39 8.58
CA THR A 306 2.61 -1.19 9.12
C THR A 306 1.10 -1.20 8.83
N LEU A 307 0.67 -1.93 7.80
CA LEU A 307 -0.73 -2.01 7.37
C LEU A 307 -1.48 -3.19 7.98
N TYR A 308 -0.81 -4.27 8.39
CA TYR A 308 -1.49 -5.48 8.85
C TYR A 308 -0.89 -6.04 10.13
N ASP A 309 -1.63 -6.89 10.83
CA ASP A 309 -1.10 -7.67 11.96
C ASP A 309 -0.29 -8.88 11.45
N ARG A 310 -0.71 -9.42 10.30
CA ARG A 310 -0.05 -10.49 9.54
C ARG A 310 -0.32 -10.28 8.05
N PHE A 311 0.41 -10.92 7.15
CA PHE A 311 0.04 -10.92 5.74
C PHE A 311 0.38 -12.25 5.08
N ARG A 312 -0.42 -12.64 4.08
CA ARG A 312 -0.10 -13.74 3.17
C ARG A 312 0.98 -13.28 2.20
N ILE A 313 1.97 -14.12 1.92
CA ILE A 313 2.84 -13.93 0.75
C ILE A 313 2.19 -14.68 -0.40
N ASP A 314 1.66 -13.93 -1.36
CA ASP A 314 1.04 -14.49 -2.56
C ASP A 314 2.08 -15.18 -3.45
N HIS A 315 1.67 -16.27 -4.10
CA HIS A 315 2.52 -17.09 -4.97
C HIS A 315 3.95 -17.30 -4.43
N LEU A 316 4.05 -17.74 -3.16
CA LEU A 316 5.32 -17.90 -2.44
C LEU A 316 6.40 -18.64 -3.25
N VAL A 317 6.01 -19.66 -4.01
CA VAL A 317 6.90 -20.44 -4.88
C VAL A 317 7.61 -19.58 -5.94
N GLY A 318 7.02 -18.48 -6.38
CA GLY A 318 7.61 -17.53 -7.31
C GLY A 318 8.88 -16.86 -6.77
N PHE A 319 9.01 -16.72 -5.45
CA PHE A 319 10.24 -16.22 -4.83
C PHE A 319 11.36 -17.27 -4.78
N TYR A 320 11.04 -18.56 -4.97
CA TYR A 320 12.02 -19.63 -5.13
C TYR A 320 12.37 -19.84 -6.61
N ARG A 321 11.36 -19.80 -7.48
CA ARG A 321 11.50 -20.03 -8.91
C ARG A 321 10.44 -19.25 -9.68
N THR A 322 10.88 -18.36 -10.57
CA THR A 322 9.96 -17.64 -11.45
C THR A 322 9.96 -18.31 -12.81
N TYR A 323 8.81 -18.83 -13.23
CA TYR A 323 8.64 -19.22 -14.63
C TYR A 323 8.40 -17.96 -15.46
N MET A 324 9.23 -17.76 -16.49
CA MET A 324 9.17 -16.58 -17.32
C MET A 324 9.42 -16.90 -18.79
N ARG A 325 8.90 -16.02 -19.66
CA ARG A 325 9.04 -16.11 -21.11
C ARG A 325 9.18 -14.72 -21.75
N PRO A 326 9.84 -14.59 -22.91
CA PRO A 326 9.89 -13.32 -23.63
C PRO A 326 8.48 -12.84 -24.01
N TYR A 327 8.25 -11.52 -24.01
CA TYR A 327 7.00 -10.95 -24.52
C TYR A 327 6.75 -11.33 -25.99
N GLU A 328 7.82 -11.41 -26.77
CA GLU A 328 7.76 -11.92 -28.14
C GLU A 328 7.52 -13.45 -28.14
N LYS A 329 6.27 -13.84 -28.39
CA LYS A 329 5.86 -15.24 -28.39
C LYS A 329 6.41 -15.96 -29.63
N ARG A 330 7.45 -16.78 -29.43
CA ARG A 330 7.99 -17.67 -30.46
C ARG A 330 7.23 -19.00 -30.49
N ARG A 331 6.96 -19.49 -31.70
CA ARG A 331 6.42 -20.84 -31.95
C ARG A 331 7.47 -21.71 -32.61
N ASP A 332 7.46 -23.00 -32.32
CA ASP A 332 8.33 -23.98 -32.95
C ASP A 332 7.87 -24.34 -34.38
N ALA A 333 8.61 -25.21 -35.06
CA ALA A 333 8.30 -25.64 -36.42
C ALA A 333 6.94 -26.37 -36.57
N ARG A 334 6.31 -26.79 -35.45
CA ARG A 334 5.00 -27.44 -35.40
C ARG A 334 3.89 -26.47 -34.99
N GLY A 335 4.22 -25.19 -34.80
CA GLY A 335 3.29 -24.15 -34.35
C GLY A 335 3.05 -24.15 -32.84
N LYS A 336 3.72 -25.00 -32.05
CA LYS A 336 3.58 -25.01 -30.59
C LYS A 336 4.36 -23.85 -29.98
N LEU A 337 3.80 -23.24 -28.93
CA LEU A 337 4.47 -22.17 -28.21
C LEU A 337 5.76 -22.70 -27.56
N VAL A 338 6.88 -22.01 -27.77
CA VAL A 338 8.15 -22.38 -27.13
C VAL A 338 8.01 -22.21 -25.61
N PRO A 339 8.35 -23.23 -24.79
CA PRO A 339 8.25 -23.11 -23.34
C PRO A 339 9.09 -21.96 -22.78
N GLY A 340 8.63 -21.40 -21.67
CA GLY A 340 9.43 -20.51 -20.84
C GLY A 340 10.51 -21.28 -20.07
N THR A 341 11.23 -20.54 -19.23
CA THR A 341 12.32 -21.06 -18.40
C THR A 341 12.13 -20.62 -16.96
N PHE A 342 12.66 -21.40 -16.02
CA PHE A 342 12.73 -21.00 -14.62
C PHE A 342 13.98 -20.16 -14.36
N ASP A 343 13.85 -19.16 -13.49
CA ASP A 343 14.96 -18.45 -12.87
C ASP A 343 14.78 -18.46 -11.34
N PRO A 344 15.73 -19.07 -10.60
CA PRO A 344 16.90 -19.83 -11.08
C PRO A 344 16.55 -21.16 -11.80
N PRO A 345 17.44 -21.71 -12.64
CA PRO A 345 17.11 -22.85 -13.50
C PRO A 345 17.12 -24.22 -12.78
N THR A 346 17.88 -24.38 -11.70
CA THR A 346 18.02 -25.68 -11.00
C THR A 346 17.40 -25.67 -9.61
N GLU A 347 16.89 -26.81 -9.14
CA GLU A 347 16.25 -26.92 -7.83
C GLU A 347 17.16 -26.51 -6.64
N PRO A 348 18.46 -26.89 -6.58
CA PRO A 348 19.34 -26.40 -5.51
C PRO A 348 19.50 -24.88 -5.50
N GLU A 349 19.58 -24.25 -6.69
CA GLU A 349 19.65 -22.79 -6.80
C GLU A 349 18.32 -22.13 -6.40
N GLN A 350 17.19 -22.73 -6.77
CA GLN A 350 15.85 -22.24 -6.41
C GLN A 350 15.64 -22.25 -4.90
N LEU A 351 16.05 -23.33 -4.22
CA LEU A 351 15.99 -23.42 -2.74
C LEU A 351 16.85 -22.35 -2.09
N ALA A 352 18.13 -22.26 -2.47
CA ALA A 352 19.04 -21.27 -1.91
C ALA A 352 18.58 -19.82 -2.18
N HIS A 353 18.06 -19.56 -3.37
CA HIS A 353 17.52 -18.25 -3.75
C HIS A 353 16.28 -17.90 -2.93
N GLY A 354 15.29 -18.80 -2.86
CA GLY A 354 14.06 -18.55 -2.15
C GLY A 354 14.26 -18.38 -0.65
N GLU A 355 15.11 -19.19 -0.01
CA GLU A 355 15.46 -19.00 1.40
C GLU A 355 16.07 -17.62 1.66
N LYS A 356 16.94 -17.16 0.76
CA LYS A 356 17.55 -15.83 0.86
C LYS A 356 16.52 -14.71 0.71
N VAL A 357 15.66 -14.78 -0.31
CA VAL A 357 14.64 -13.75 -0.59
C VAL A 357 13.58 -13.72 0.50
N ILE A 358 13.06 -14.88 0.90
CA ILE A 358 12.07 -14.97 1.98
C ILE A 358 12.69 -14.58 3.32
N GLY A 359 13.94 -14.95 3.59
CA GLY A 359 14.69 -14.47 4.75
C GLY A 359 14.78 -12.94 4.80
N ALA A 360 15.06 -12.29 3.66
CA ALA A 360 15.09 -10.84 3.55
C ALA A 360 13.72 -10.19 3.82
N ILE A 361 12.64 -10.73 3.23
CA ILE A 361 11.26 -10.28 3.45
C ILE A 361 10.86 -10.43 4.93
N MET A 362 11.13 -11.59 5.53
CA MET A 362 10.77 -11.87 6.92
C MET A 362 11.54 -11.02 7.91
N ALA A 363 12.85 -10.82 7.69
CA ALA A 363 13.68 -9.97 8.55
C ALA A 363 13.12 -8.54 8.61
N SER A 364 12.80 -7.96 7.45
CA SER A 364 12.28 -6.58 7.38
C SER A 364 10.83 -6.45 7.85
N ALA A 365 10.01 -7.50 7.76
CA ALA A 365 8.67 -7.50 8.34
C ALA A 365 8.67 -7.61 9.88
N GLY A 366 9.67 -8.31 10.45
CA GLY A 366 9.82 -8.52 11.90
C GLY A 366 10.41 -7.32 12.64
N GLU A 367 11.17 -6.47 11.95
CA GLU A 367 11.60 -5.16 12.43
C GLU A 367 10.37 -4.25 12.53
N ARG A 368 9.71 -4.21 13.70
CA ARG A 368 8.59 -3.27 13.92
C ARG A 368 9.03 -1.88 13.49
N GLY A 369 8.37 -1.34 12.45
CA GLY A 369 8.56 0.05 12.03
C GLY A 369 8.43 1.00 13.22
N PRO A 370 9.03 2.21 13.17
CA PRO A 370 9.04 3.13 14.29
C PRO A 370 7.61 3.34 14.78
N SER A 371 7.36 2.91 16.02
CA SER A 371 6.10 3.14 16.72
C SER A 371 5.85 4.65 16.78
N SER A 372 5.00 5.19 15.90
CA SER A 372 4.45 6.52 16.00
C SER A 372 3.37 6.55 17.10
N SER A 373 3.81 6.34 18.35
CA SER A 373 3.08 6.89 19.50
C SER A 373 3.72 8.24 19.80
N PRO A 374 2.97 9.35 19.86
CA PRO A 374 3.54 10.64 20.21
C PRO A 374 4.04 10.54 21.66
N ARG A 375 5.36 10.50 21.85
CA ARG A 375 5.96 10.72 23.17
C ARG A 375 5.75 12.18 23.52
N THR A 376 4.70 12.46 24.26
CA THR A 376 4.67 13.62 25.15
C THR A 376 5.69 13.38 26.25
N SER A 377 6.91 13.90 26.09
CA SER A 377 7.82 14.09 27.21
C SER A 377 8.26 15.53 27.26
N ALA A 378 7.45 16.35 27.92
CA ALA A 378 7.96 17.54 28.60
C ALA A 378 8.88 17.04 29.72
N ARG A 379 10.19 17.17 29.52
CA ARG A 379 11.17 17.14 30.62
C ARG A 379 11.57 18.58 30.90
N SER A 380 11.16 19.05 32.08
CA SER A 380 11.64 20.29 32.70
C SER A 380 13.17 20.24 32.93
N PRO A 381 13.86 21.40 32.93
CA PRO A 381 15.31 21.45 33.07
C PRO A 381 15.76 21.24 34.52
N PRO A 382 17.03 20.85 34.76
CA PRO A 382 17.53 20.60 36.11
C PRO A 382 17.89 21.92 36.80
N THR A 383 17.19 22.25 37.90
CA THR A 383 17.58 23.30 38.84
C THR A 383 18.28 22.70 40.06
N SER A 384 19.54 23.14 40.25
CA SER A 384 20.24 23.44 41.51
C SER A 384 20.16 22.52 42.73
N ALA A 385 21.35 22.19 43.24
CA ALA A 385 21.67 21.58 44.53
C ALA A 385 21.06 22.27 45.77
N PRO A 386 21.14 21.60 46.94
CA PRO A 386 21.68 22.31 48.10
C PRO A 386 22.76 21.50 48.86
N ARG A 387 23.76 22.25 49.33
CA ARG A 387 24.68 21.88 50.41
C ARG A 387 23.94 21.90 51.75
N CYS A 388 24.29 20.98 52.65
CA CYS A 388 24.17 21.21 54.09
C CYS A 388 25.36 20.55 54.82
N THR A 389 25.97 21.32 55.71
CA THR A 389 27.16 21.06 56.52
C THR A 389 26.79 20.80 57.97
N SER A 390 27.46 19.86 58.65
CA SER A 390 27.96 19.96 60.06
C SER A 390 28.54 18.58 60.48
N SER A 391 29.86 18.41 60.67
CA SER A 391 30.56 18.26 61.99
C SER A 391 29.85 17.33 62.99
N ALA A 392 30.43 16.27 63.57
CA ALA A 392 31.72 16.15 64.28
C ALA A 392 32.10 14.65 64.57
N PRO A 393 33.31 14.33 65.10
CA PRO A 393 34.01 13.02 65.08
C PRO A 393 34.15 12.38 66.50
N PRO A 394 35.17 11.55 66.88
CA PRO A 394 35.99 10.48 66.24
C PRO A 394 35.99 9.14 67.06
N ALA A 395 36.81 8.16 66.63
CA ALA A 395 37.45 7.02 67.36
C ALA A 395 37.18 5.66 66.66
N THR A 396 38.09 4.70 66.45
CA THR A 396 39.50 4.47 66.78
C THR A 396 39.94 3.19 66.03
N ARG A 397 41.24 3.12 65.65
CA ARG A 397 42.17 1.94 65.65
C ARG A 397 41.64 0.62 65.04
N SER A 398 42.28 0.05 64.03
CA SER A 398 43.68 -0.43 63.99
C SER A 398 44.13 -0.63 62.54
#